data_AF-A0A839N642-F1
#
_entry.id   AF-A0A839N642-F1
#
_cell.length_a   1.000
_cell.length_b   1.000
_cell.length_c   1.000
_cell.angle_alpha   90.00
_cell.angle_beta   90.00
_cell.angle_gamma   90.00
#
_symmetry.space_group_name_H-M   'P 1'
#
loop_
_entity.id
_entity.type
_entity.pdbx_description
1 polymer ?
#
loop_
_entity_poly.entity_id
_entity_poly.type
_entity_poly.pdbx_seq_one_letter_code
_entity_poly.pdbx_strand_id
1 'polypeptide(L)'
;MSSPGVLPREVAEAFPFSYAVVDVETTGLSPDNDRVLQIAVTQLTADGALEKQWTTLVDPERDPGPVHIHGITAARLRGAPRYADVADHIHELINGRVFVAHNARFDWDFLSSEADRAAAHFPSHQRLCTWQTSAMFDLPLPNLKLGTICQYWGVSQARPHDAADDVRALVEVTRHSLAYASFLHLQLPISRPWPRNGYPPTAPRANCPWKYPGRHTTGESLRQGMTVVFTGPTAVDRTLLIEEATEAGLAVMNSVSSRTSLLVSNGTTTTRKAERARLHGTSILTEAQYRRLLSAIQPGVAKQSPTTPPAAPTVKRTPKPTPNRGGPLAGHRVIIIGGAPDEAHSTRDRIVESGGACAVNLTASVTAAVPLSGHQTDQRWARVQDSNLLVLDQRSLQPVEQGHQSTVVHSLTTGTPMVTESEVAELPRGGVTDVEDAPLIVTVRWSHSAAIGDVDVVAFVLGDDELVGDDDDFCFYNQREHPGGAVDLELDTIGQAVANIRPSALEATSRVMLAASIDGDGVFGQLGAIELDVRSLDGVSLIHATLDAADQEASMLLAAVYWRNGSPRFRAIGQGYQHRLETLAVNFGVDIEDSPTRV
;
A
#
# COMPACT_ATOMS: atom_id res chain seq x y z
N MET A 1 9.36 -20.03 34.38
CA MET A 1 7.91 -19.81 34.20
C MET A 1 7.70 -18.32 34.17
N SER A 2 7.56 -17.73 32.97
CA SER A 2 7.34 -16.28 32.83
C SER A 2 5.92 -15.93 33.27
N SER A 3 5.74 -14.76 33.90
CA SER A 3 4.41 -14.23 34.25
C SER A 3 3.51 -14.16 33.02
N PRO A 4 2.19 -14.36 33.17
CA PRO A 4 1.25 -14.17 32.07
C PRO A 4 1.40 -12.74 31.52
N GLY A 5 1.75 -12.63 30.24
CA GLY A 5 1.90 -11.34 29.53
C GLY A 5 3.32 -10.83 29.32
N VAL A 6 4.36 -11.50 29.84
CA VAL A 6 5.77 -11.13 29.59
C VAL A 6 6.38 -12.06 28.52
N LEU A 7 6.84 -11.47 27.43
CA LEU A 7 7.48 -12.14 26.31
C LEU A 7 8.87 -12.68 26.70
N PRO A 8 9.37 -13.74 26.02
CA PRO A 8 10.73 -14.22 26.21
C PRO A 8 11.76 -13.10 26.03
N ARG A 9 12.85 -13.17 26.78
CA ARG A 9 13.93 -12.16 26.79
C ARG A 9 14.48 -11.89 25.38
N GLU A 10 14.63 -12.93 24.56
CA GLU A 10 15.07 -12.83 23.17
C GLU A 10 14.19 -11.90 22.30
N VAL A 11 12.88 -11.84 22.57
CA VAL A 11 11.96 -10.94 21.85
C VAL A 11 12.21 -9.49 22.24
N ALA A 12 12.40 -9.22 23.53
CA ALA A 12 12.70 -7.88 24.04
C ALA A 12 14.10 -7.39 23.60
N GLU A 13 15.06 -8.32 23.42
CA GLU A 13 16.38 -8.02 22.86
C GLU A 13 16.31 -7.74 21.35
N ALA A 14 15.47 -8.46 20.60
CA ALA A 14 15.24 -8.21 19.19
C ALA A 14 14.50 -6.89 18.93
N PHE A 15 13.52 -6.55 19.77
CA PHE A 15 12.66 -5.38 19.63
C PHE A 15 12.64 -4.54 20.93
N PRO A 16 13.71 -3.78 21.21
CA PRO A 16 13.90 -3.06 22.47
C PRO A 16 13.09 -1.74 22.54
N PHE A 17 11.82 -1.77 22.15
CA PHE A 17 10.93 -0.61 22.11
C PHE A 17 9.86 -0.69 23.20
N SER A 18 9.46 0.46 23.76
CA SER A 18 8.20 0.52 24.51
C SER A 18 7.06 0.89 23.58
N TYR A 19 5.85 0.38 23.85
CA TYR A 19 4.70 0.50 22.94
C TYR A 19 3.56 1.27 23.60
N ALA A 20 2.83 2.03 22.80
CA ALA A 20 1.52 2.59 23.13
C ALA A 20 0.52 2.00 22.15
N VAL A 21 -0.28 1.04 22.60
CA VAL A 21 -1.33 0.39 21.80
C VAL A 21 -2.57 1.26 21.86
N VAL A 22 -3.06 1.70 20.72
CA VAL A 22 -4.10 2.73 20.57
C VAL A 22 -5.19 2.25 19.63
N ASP A 23 -6.42 2.68 19.91
CA ASP A 23 -7.57 2.56 19.02
C ASP A 23 -8.50 3.78 19.24
N VAL A 24 -9.14 4.25 18.18
CA VAL A 24 -10.14 5.32 18.23
C VAL A 24 -11.45 4.97 17.53
N GLU A 25 -12.56 5.40 18.14
CA GLU A 25 -13.86 5.48 17.45
C GLU A 25 -14.08 6.90 16.93
N THR A 26 -14.77 7.05 15.81
CA THR A 26 -14.84 8.33 15.07
C THR A 26 -16.22 8.59 14.48
N THR A 27 -16.52 9.86 14.17
CA THR A 27 -17.81 10.24 13.55
C THR A 27 -17.93 9.86 12.07
N GLY A 28 -16.84 9.44 11.45
CA GLY A 28 -16.72 9.16 10.02
C GLY A 28 -15.30 8.73 9.66
N LEU A 29 -14.93 8.77 8.39
CA LEU A 29 -13.67 8.18 7.90
C LEU A 29 -12.60 9.22 7.49
N SER A 30 -12.92 10.51 7.51
CA SER A 30 -12.03 11.58 7.04
C SER A 30 -11.43 12.33 8.23
N PRO A 31 -10.13 12.18 8.55
CA PRO A 31 -9.53 12.86 9.70
C PRO A 31 -9.62 14.39 9.61
N ASP A 32 -9.71 14.97 8.41
CA ASP A 32 -9.84 16.41 8.19
C ASP A 32 -11.26 16.94 8.47
N ASN A 33 -12.29 16.11 8.25
CA ASN A 33 -13.69 16.51 8.34
C ASN A 33 -14.43 15.88 9.54
N ASP A 34 -13.95 14.76 10.05
CA ASP A 34 -14.58 13.96 11.12
C ASP A 34 -13.81 14.10 12.43
N ARG A 35 -14.43 13.63 13.52
CA ARG A 35 -13.97 13.85 14.90
C ARG A 35 -13.85 12.53 15.65
N VAL A 36 -12.98 12.51 16.65
CA VAL A 36 -12.81 11.36 17.56
C VAL A 36 -13.92 11.33 18.63
N LEU A 37 -14.43 10.14 18.94
CA LEU A 37 -15.53 9.85 19.87
C LEU A 37 -15.11 9.07 21.11
N GLN A 38 -14.12 8.19 20.97
CA GLN A 38 -13.56 7.38 22.04
C GLN A 38 -12.09 7.16 21.74
N ILE A 39 -11.27 7.15 22.78
CA ILE A 39 -9.85 6.85 22.70
C ILE A 39 -9.55 5.79 23.74
N ALA A 40 -8.75 4.79 23.37
CA ALA A 40 -8.13 3.87 24.31
C ALA A 40 -6.62 3.83 24.05
N VAL A 41 -5.84 3.79 25.13
CA VAL A 41 -4.37 3.67 25.09
C VAL A 41 -3.91 2.68 26.16
N THR A 42 -3.12 1.68 25.77
CA THR A 42 -2.41 0.79 26.69
C THR A 42 -0.90 0.86 26.46
N GLN A 43 -0.15 1.18 27.52
CA GLN A 43 1.31 1.20 27.50
C GLN A 43 1.87 -0.19 27.80
N LEU A 44 2.79 -0.64 26.96
CA LEU A 44 3.57 -1.86 27.15
C LEU A 44 5.07 -1.54 27.22
N THR A 45 5.79 -2.28 28.05
CA THR A 45 7.27 -2.35 28.02
C THR A 45 7.76 -3.17 26.82
N ALA A 46 9.08 -3.20 26.60
CA ALA A 46 9.70 -3.96 25.51
C ALA A 46 9.50 -5.47 25.56
N ASP A 47 9.39 -6.03 26.76
CA ASP A 47 9.01 -7.43 26.98
C ASP A 47 7.49 -7.64 26.95
N GLY A 48 6.71 -6.65 26.51
CA GLY A 48 5.25 -6.74 26.37
C GLY A 48 4.48 -6.67 27.69
N ALA A 49 5.13 -6.41 28.81
CA ALA A 49 4.46 -6.25 30.10
C ALA A 49 3.59 -4.98 30.10
N LEU A 50 2.42 -5.05 30.74
CA LEU A 50 1.48 -3.93 30.80
C LEU A 50 1.90 -2.93 31.89
N GLU A 51 1.99 -1.66 31.53
CA GLU A 51 2.34 -0.57 32.47
C GLU A 51 1.12 0.26 32.88
N LYS A 52 0.34 0.72 31.90
CA LYS A 52 -0.78 1.63 32.12
C LYS A 52 -1.87 1.40 31.09
N GLN A 53 -3.12 1.53 31.50
CA GLN A 53 -4.28 1.55 30.61
C GLN A 53 -5.12 2.79 30.88
N TRP A 54 -5.63 3.39 29.81
CA TRP A 54 -6.48 4.55 29.89
C TRP A 54 -7.48 4.55 28.73
N THR A 55 -8.70 4.99 29.00
CA THR A 55 -9.74 5.17 27.98
C THR A 55 -10.66 6.31 28.38
N THR A 56 -11.17 7.04 27.39
CA THR A 56 -12.18 8.08 27.59
C THR A 56 -13.09 8.18 26.38
N LEU A 57 -14.33 8.63 26.60
CA LEU A 57 -15.12 9.24 25.54
C LEU A 57 -14.60 10.66 25.28
N VAL A 58 -14.85 11.15 24.07
CA VAL A 58 -14.47 12.50 23.62
C VAL A 58 -15.69 13.14 22.98
N ASP A 59 -16.06 14.34 23.43
CA ASP A 59 -17.12 15.12 22.82
C ASP A 59 -16.65 15.65 21.45
N PRO A 60 -17.25 15.19 20.33
CA PRO A 60 -16.87 15.63 19.00
C PRO A 60 -17.44 17.03 18.65
N GLU A 61 -18.26 17.61 19.54
CA GLU A 61 -18.99 18.87 19.35
C GLU A 61 -19.91 18.86 18.11
N ARG A 62 -20.36 17.67 17.70
CA ARG A 62 -21.22 17.43 16.53
C ARG A 62 -21.98 16.11 16.66
N ASP A 63 -22.74 15.78 15.63
CA ASP A 63 -23.40 14.48 15.50
C ASP A 63 -22.38 13.32 15.56
N PRO A 64 -22.63 12.27 16.36
CA PRO A 64 -21.71 11.14 16.51
C PRO A 64 -21.60 10.25 15.27
N GLY A 65 -22.35 10.50 14.20
CA GLY A 65 -22.26 9.74 12.97
C GLY A 65 -22.91 8.36 13.09
N PRO A 66 -22.31 7.29 12.52
CA PRO A 66 -22.94 5.99 12.38
C PRO A 66 -22.97 5.19 13.70
N VAL A 67 -23.82 5.62 14.65
CA VAL A 67 -23.98 5.00 15.99
C VAL A 67 -24.21 3.48 15.94
N HIS A 68 -24.75 2.95 14.86
CA HIS A 68 -24.96 1.51 14.69
C HIS A 68 -23.66 0.69 14.57
N ILE A 69 -22.52 1.34 14.28
CA ILE A 69 -21.19 0.72 14.19
C ILE A 69 -20.58 0.61 15.60
N HIS A 70 -20.41 1.75 16.27
CA HIS A 70 -19.63 1.89 17.51
C HIS A 70 -20.50 2.00 18.79
N GLY A 71 -21.83 2.13 18.66
CA GLY A 71 -22.75 2.21 19.79
C GLY A 71 -22.68 3.49 20.63
N ILE A 72 -21.90 4.50 20.22
CA ILE A 72 -21.72 5.75 20.96
C ILE A 72 -22.80 6.75 20.55
N THR A 73 -23.83 6.87 21.38
CA THR A 73 -24.92 7.84 21.19
C THR A 73 -24.52 9.24 21.68
N ALA A 74 -25.16 10.28 21.15
CA ALA A 74 -25.06 11.64 21.68
C ALA A 74 -25.38 11.71 23.19
N ALA A 75 -26.26 10.82 23.67
CA ALA A 75 -26.58 10.70 25.08
C ALA A 75 -25.42 10.19 25.94
N ARG A 76 -24.61 9.27 25.40
CA ARG A 76 -23.42 8.70 26.06
C ARG A 76 -22.26 9.71 26.08
N LEU A 77 -22.20 10.61 25.10
CA LEU A 77 -21.20 11.68 24.98
C LEU A 77 -21.47 12.89 25.89
N ARG A 78 -22.66 13.01 26.48
CA ARG A 78 -22.99 14.16 27.34
C ARG A 78 -22.04 14.24 28.53
N GLY A 79 -21.30 15.35 28.61
CA GLY A 79 -20.33 15.59 29.67
C GLY A 79 -18.97 14.91 29.45
N ALA A 80 -18.75 14.29 28.30
CA ALA A 80 -17.41 13.87 27.90
C ALA A 80 -16.49 15.09 27.71
N PRO A 81 -15.19 14.96 27.99
CA PRO A 81 -14.22 16.02 27.70
C PRO A 81 -14.08 16.22 26.19
N ARG A 82 -13.68 17.42 25.77
CA ARG A 82 -13.21 17.65 24.40
C ARG A 82 -11.80 17.09 24.25
N TYR A 83 -11.36 16.87 23.02
CA TYR A 83 -9.98 16.41 22.79
C TYR A 83 -8.94 17.35 23.43
N ALA A 84 -9.14 18.67 23.30
CA ALA A 84 -8.24 19.67 23.88
C ALA A 84 -8.10 19.55 25.42
N ASP A 85 -9.13 19.06 26.11
CA ASP A 85 -9.10 18.88 27.58
C ASP A 85 -8.23 17.67 28.00
N VAL A 86 -7.98 16.74 27.07
CA VAL A 86 -7.23 15.49 27.33
C VAL A 86 -5.95 15.37 26.49
N ALA A 87 -5.64 16.37 25.65
CA ALA A 87 -4.53 16.34 24.71
C ALA A 87 -3.17 16.10 25.40
N ASP A 88 -2.89 16.81 26.50
CA ASP A 88 -1.65 16.63 27.27
C ASP A 88 -1.53 15.22 27.86
N HIS A 89 -2.64 14.63 28.30
CA HIS A 89 -2.62 13.28 28.84
C HIS A 89 -2.38 12.22 27.76
N ILE A 90 -3.00 12.39 26.59
CA ILE A 90 -2.75 11.55 25.42
C ILE A 90 -1.28 11.68 25.00
N HIS A 91 -0.75 12.90 25.02
CA HIS A 91 0.65 13.16 24.74
C HIS A 91 1.56 12.36 25.68
N GLU A 92 1.36 12.45 27.00
CA GLU A 92 2.11 11.69 28.01
C GLU A 92 2.02 10.17 27.80
N LEU A 93 0.87 9.67 27.39
CA LEU A 93 0.64 8.24 27.18
C LEU A 93 1.39 7.68 25.97
N ILE A 94 1.57 8.48 24.93
CA ILE A 94 2.16 8.05 23.65
C ILE A 94 3.64 8.44 23.54
N ASN A 95 4.08 9.51 24.21
CA ASN A 95 5.43 10.06 24.06
C ASN A 95 6.54 9.05 24.36
N GLY A 96 7.56 9.04 23.49
CA GLY A 96 8.71 8.13 23.58
C GLY A 96 8.40 6.66 23.31
N ARG A 97 7.21 6.33 22.79
CA ARG A 97 6.78 4.94 22.52
C ARG A 97 6.42 4.76 21.04
N VAL A 98 6.56 3.52 20.58
CA VAL A 98 6.05 3.09 19.27
C VAL A 98 4.52 3.05 19.36
N PHE A 99 3.85 3.84 18.53
CA PHE A 99 2.40 3.83 18.41
C PHE A 99 1.97 2.55 17.69
N VAL A 100 1.12 1.75 18.31
CA VAL A 100 0.65 0.48 17.75
C VAL A 100 -0.86 0.54 17.59
N ALA A 101 -1.35 0.24 16.40
CA ALA A 101 -2.78 0.18 16.11
C ALA A 101 -3.07 -0.86 15.02
N HIS A 102 -4.33 -1.25 14.86
CA HIS A 102 -4.77 -2.14 13.78
C HIS A 102 -5.30 -1.29 12.64
N ASN A 103 -4.62 -1.29 11.48
CA ASN A 103 -4.72 -0.19 10.49
C ASN A 103 -4.23 1.15 11.06
N ALA A 104 -3.01 1.16 11.60
CA ALA A 104 -2.51 2.24 12.44
C ALA A 104 -2.50 3.64 11.81
N ARG A 105 -2.57 3.74 10.47
CA ARG A 105 -2.70 5.03 9.79
C ARG A 105 -3.98 5.75 10.14
N PHE A 106 -5.08 5.03 10.23
CA PHE A 106 -6.37 5.61 10.56
C PHE A 106 -6.34 6.31 11.92
N ASP A 107 -5.98 5.58 12.98
CA ASP A 107 -5.93 6.11 14.34
C ASP A 107 -4.92 7.24 14.48
N TRP A 108 -3.76 7.09 13.84
CA TRP A 108 -2.72 8.10 13.82
C TRP A 108 -3.22 9.41 13.21
N ASP A 109 -3.81 9.35 12.02
CA ASP A 109 -4.21 10.54 11.27
C ASP A 109 -5.35 11.30 11.98
N PHE A 110 -6.26 10.57 12.64
CA PHE A 110 -7.31 11.15 13.48
C PHE A 110 -6.74 11.86 14.72
N LEU A 111 -5.86 11.19 15.48
CA LEU A 111 -5.27 11.78 16.68
C LEU A 111 -4.33 12.95 16.36
N SER A 112 -3.59 12.85 15.25
CA SER A 112 -2.75 13.93 14.74
C SER A 112 -3.61 15.15 14.35
N SER A 113 -4.71 14.93 13.64
CA SER A 113 -5.62 16.02 13.25
C SER A 113 -6.32 16.66 14.45
N GLU A 114 -6.73 15.88 15.46
CA GLU A 114 -7.26 16.44 16.70
C GLU A 114 -6.21 17.24 17.48
N ALA A 115 -4.95 16.79 17.50
CA ALA A 115 -3.84 17.53 18.09
C ALA A 115 -3.62 18.87 17.37
N ASP A 116 -3.60 18.87 16.04
CA ASP A 116 -3.48 20.09 15.23
C ASP A 116 -4.62 21.08 15.53
N ARG A 117 -5.87 20.60 15.60
CA ARG A 117 -7.05 21.42 15.96
C ARG A 117 -6.96 21.99 17.37
N ALA A 118 -6.41 21.23 18.31
CA ALA A 118 -6.17 21.67 19.68
C ALA A 118 -4.92 22.55 19.84
N ALA A 119 -4.18 22.81 18.76
CA ALA A 119 -2.86 23.44 18.78
C ALA A 119 -1.88 22.73 19.74
N ALA A 120 -2.00 21.42 19.85
CA ALA A 120 -1.17 20.54 20.67
C ALA A 120 -0.14 19.78 19.80
N HIS A 121 0.92 19.29 20.43
CA HIS A 121 1.93 18.46 19.74
C HIS A 121 1.57 16.98 19.80
N PHE A 122 1.49 16.33 18.64
CA PHE A 122 1.40 14.88 18.59
C PHE A 122 2.78 14.23 18.86
N PRO A 123 2.94 13.37 19.87
CA PRO A 123 4.25 13.05 20.45
C PRO A 123 5.01 11.90 19.79
N SER A 124 4.36 11.07 18.97
CA SER A 124 5.03 9.91 18.39
C SER A 124 5.63 10.24 17.03
N HIS A 125 6.71 9.54 16.71
CA HIS A 125 7.36 9.55 15.40
C HIS A 125 7.62 8.14 14.88
N GLN A 126 7.03 7.12 15.51
CA GLN A 126 7.20 5.71 15.13
C GLN A 126 5.87 4.98 15.26
N ARG A 127 5.48 4.24 14.22
CA ARG A 127 4.20 3.54 14.13
C ARG A 127 4.40 2.11 13.68
N LEU A 128 3.73 1.18 14.36
CA LEU A 128 3.63 -0.24 13.99
C LEU A 128 2.18 -0.59 13.69
N CYS A 129 1.91 -1.08 12.48
CA CYS A 129 0.59 -1.54 12.09
C CYS A 129 0.48 -3.06 12.26
N THR A 130 -0.43 -3.54 13.12
CA THR A 130 -0.58 -5.00 13.35
C THR A 130 -1.21 -5.71 12.15
N TRP A 131 -2.00 -5.01 11.34
CA TRP A 131 -2.49 -5.50 10.05
C TRP A 131 -1.32 -5.79 9.10
N GLN A 132 -0.43 -4.80 8.91
CA GLN A 132 0.74 -4.93 8.04
C GLN A 132 1.69 -6.02 8.55
N THR A 133 1.91 -6.05 9.87
CA THR A 133 2.73 -7.07 10.52
C THR A 133 2.16 -8.47 10.28
N SER A 134 0.84 -8.65 10.40
CA SER A 134 0.17 -9.93 10.15
C SER A 134 0.19 -10.32 8.67
N ALA A 135 0.18 -9.36 7.75
CA ALA A 135 0.33 -9.62 6.33
C ALA A 135 1.71 -10.22 6.01
N MET A 136 2.78 -9.81 6.70
CA MET A 136 4.13 -10.38 6.52
C MET A 136 4.23 -11.86 6.92
N PHE A 137 3.35 -12.32 7.80
CA PHE A 137 3.39 -13.67 8.36
C PHE A 137 2.76 -14.74 7.48
N ASP A 138 2.05 -14.33 6.41
CA ASP A 138 1.32 -15.24 5.53
C ASP A 138 0.41 -16.23 6.29
N LEU A 139 -0.32 -15.68 7.28
CA LEU A 139 -1.22 -16.48 8.12
C LEU A 139 -2.35 -17.06 7.26
N PRO A 140 -2.79 -18.32 7.51
CA PRO A 140 -3.87 -18.97 6.77
C PRO A 140 -5.24 -18.42 7.18
N LEU A 141 -5.49 -17.14 6.90
CA LEU A 141 -6.68 -16.40 7.30
C LEU A 141 -7.49 -15.95 6.09
N PRO A 142 -8.84 -15.96 6.19
CA PRO A 142 -9.70 -15.48 5.11
C PRO A 142 -9.59 -13.97 4.89
N ASN A 143 -9.19 -13.22 5.93
CA ASN A 143 -9.00 -11.78 5.91
C ASN A 143 -8.08 -11.37 7.08
N LEU A 144 -7.69 -10.10 7.17
CA LEU A 144 -6.80 -9.59 8.22
C LEU A 144 -7.51 -8.59 9.14
N LYS A 145 -8.84 -8.66 9.28
CA LYS A 145 -9.58 -7.89 10.29
C LYS A 145 -9.11 -8.30 11.68
N LEU A 146 -9.12 -7.36 12.62
CA LEU A 146 -8.72 -7.60 14.01
C LEU A 146 -9.40 -8.84 14.60
N GLY A 147 -10.73 -8.96 14.48
CA GLY A 147 -11.48 -10.11 15.00
C GLY A 147 -11.05 -11.45 14.41
N THR A 148 -10.69 -11.50 13.12
CA THR A 148 -10.18 -12.73 12.46
C THR A 148 -8.78 -13.09 12.96
N ILE A 149 -7.91 -12.10 13.15
CA ILE A 149 -6.58 -12.30 13.74
C ILE A 149 -6.71 -12.74 15.20
N CYS A 150 -7.60 -12.11 15.98
CA CYS A 150 -7.87 -12.51 17.36
C CYS A 150 -8.31 -13.97 17.45
N GLN A 151 -9.24 -14.40 16.58
CA GLN A 151 -9.68 -15.79 16.52
C GLN A 151 -8.53 -16.77 16.26
N TYR A 152 -7.64 -16.43 15.32
CA TYR A 152 -6.47 -17.25 14.98
C TYR A 152 -5.52 -17.43 16.17
N TRP A 153 -5.25 -16.36 16.90
CA TRP A 153 -4.37 -16.37 18.06
C TRP A 153 -5.06 -16.84 19.35
N GLY A 154 -6.35 -17.19 19.31
CA GLY A 154 -7.12 -17.59 20.49
C GLY A 154 -7.41 -16.42 21.45
N VAL A 155 -7.35 -15.19 20.97
CA VAL A 155 -7.67 -13.97 21.73
C VAL A 155 -9.17 -13.73 21.66
N SER A 156 -9.82 -13.58 22.82
CA SER A 156 -11.24 -13.20 22.87
C SER A 156 -11.42 -11.72 22.56
N GLN A 157 -12.45 -11.36 21.80
CA GLN A 157 -12.95 -10.01 21.57
C GLN A 157 -14.46 -10.04 21.83
N ALA A 158 -14.95 -9.24 22.77
CA ALA A 158 -16.32 -9.29 23.27
C ALA A 158 -17.21 -8.19 22.69
N ARG A 159 -16.64 -7.02 22.41
CA ARG A 159 -17.34 -5.83 21.90
C ARG A 159 -16.51 -5.21 20.77
N PRO A 160 -16.59 -5.76 19.54
CA PRO A 160 -15.99 -5.10 18.38
C PRO A 160 -16.52 -3.67 18.24
N HIS A 161 -15.67 -2.73 17.83
CA HIS A 161 -16.00 -1.30 17.72
C HIS A 161 -16.30 -0.63 19.08
N ASP A 162 -15.57 -1.09 20.12
CA ASP A 162 -15.41 -0.41 21.40
C ASP A 162 -13.90 -0.31 21.65
N ALA A 163 -13.33 0.88 21.46
CA ALA A 163 -11.88 1.10 21.51
C ALA A 163 -11.18 0.46 22.73
N ALA A 164 -11.84 0.40 23.90
CA ALA A 164 -11.28 -0.23 25.08
C ALA A 164 -11.13 -1.76 24.95
N ASP A 165 -12.13 -2.45 24.38
CA ASP A 165 -12.04 -3.89 24.12
C ASP A 165 -11.11 -4.20 22.94
N ASP A 166 -11.11 -3.33 21.92
CA ASP A 166 -10.25 -3.46 20.75
C ASP A 166 -8.77 -3.28 21.12
N VAL A 167 -8.41 -2.29 21.93
CA VAL A 167 -7.04 -2.16 22.48
C VAL A 167 -6.66 -3.36 23.34
N ARG A 168 -7.56 -3.89 24.17
CA ARG A 168 -7.27 -5.07 24.99
C ARG A 168 -6.96 -6.29 24.11
N ALA A 169 -7.75 -6.51 23.06
CA ALA A 169 -7.49 -7.59 22.11
C ALA A 169 -6.18 -7.35 21.33
N LEU A 170 -5.95 -6.09 20.93
CA LEU A 170 -4.79 -5.67 20.17
C LEU A 170 -3.48 -5.78 20.95
N VAL A 171 -3.50 -5.62 22.28
CA VAL A 171 -2.34 -5.89 23.15
C VAL A 171 -1.87 -7.33 23.01
N GLU A 172 -2.79 -8.29 23.02
CA GLU A 172 -2.43 -9.71 22.85
C GLU A 172 -1.97 -9.99 21.42
N VAL A 173 -2.64 -9.44 20.41
CA VAL A 173 -2.20 -9.54 19.00
C VAL A 173 -0.80 -8.96 18.81
N THR A 174 -0.49 -7.84 19.46
CA THR A 174 0.83 -7.22 19.44
C THR A 174 1.87 -8.17 20.04
N ARG A 175 1.60 -8.75 21.22
CA ARG A 175 2.50 -9.74 21.84
C ARG A 175 2.75 -10.95 20.94
N HIS A 176 1.70 -11.51 20.35
CA HIS A 176 1.82 -12.60 19.38
C HIS A 176 2.65 -12.21 18.17
N SER A 177 2.41 -11.01 17.63
CA SER A 177 3.15 -10.49 16.48
C SER A 177 4.64 -10.31 16.78
N LEU A 178 4.98 -9.76 17.95
CA LEU A 178 6.38 -9.61 18.39
C LEU A 178 7.06 -10.97 18.55
N ALA A 179 6.41 -11.92 19.23
CA ALA A 179 6.96 -13.26 19.41
C ALA A 179 7.16 -13.98 18.06
N TYR A 180 6.19 -13.87 17.16
CA TYR A 180 6.21 -14.55 15.88
C TYR A 180 7.24 -13.93 14.91
N ALA A 181 7.32 -12.59 14.85
CA ALA A 181 8.37 -11.89 14.10
C ALA A 181 9.76 -12.28 14.61
N SER A 182 9.96 -12.34 15.93
CA SER A 182 11.22 -12.77 16.53
C SER A 182 11.57 -14.21 16.15
N PHE A 183 10.59 -15.12 16.21
CA PHE A 183 10.76 -16.53 15.84
C PHE A 183 11.14 -16.71 14.36
N LEU A 184 10.57 -15.89 13.48
CA LEU A 184 10.87 -15.88 12.05
C LEU A 184 12.11 -15.03 11.69
N HIS A 185 12.74 -14.39 12.66
CA HIS A 185 13.83 -13.43 12.47
C HIS A 185 13.47 -12.28 11.50
N LEU A 186 12.20 -11.87 11.49
CA LEU A 186 11.71 -10.75 10.69
C LEU A 186 11.91 -9.42 11.43
N GLN A 187 12.24 -8.38 10.69
CA GLN A 187 12.16 -7.01 11.21
C GLN A 187 10.71 -6.57 11.31
N LEU A 188 10.39 -5.78 12.33
CA LEU A 188 9.06 -5.16 12.43
C LEU A 188 8.96 -3.99 11.45
N PRO A 189 7.80 -3.79 10.79
CA PRO A 189 7.55 -2.67 9.90
C PRO A 189 7.26 -1.42 10.73
N ILE A 190 8.22 -0.99 11.56
CA ILE A 190 8.13 0.24 12.33
C ILE A 190 8.45 1.39 11.38
N SER A 191 7.39 2.02 10.89
CA SER A 191 7.49 3.20 10.04
C SER A 191 7.70 4.45 10.89
N ARG A 192 8.43 5.44 10.35
CA ARG A 192 8.40 6.80 10.89
C ARG A 192 7.31 7.60 10.17
N PRO A 193 6.17 7.90 10.81
CA PRO A 193 5.19 8.83 10.25
C PRO A 193 5.87 10.17 9.96
N TRP A 194 5.83 10.56 8.70
CA TRP A 194 6.32 11.85 8.27
C TRP A 194 5.42 12.94 8.87
N PRO A 195 5.95 14.10 9.28
CA PRO A 195 5.09 15.24 9.58
C PRO A 195 4.13 15.47 8.40
N ARG A 196 2.86 15.81 8.68
CA ARG A 196 2.04 16.53 7.69
C ARG A 196 2.88 17.75 7.34
N ASN A 197 3.67 17.68 6.27
CA ASN A 197 4.56 18.77 5.91
C ASN A 197 3.67 20.00 5.79
N GLY A 198 4.09 21.11 6.41
CA GLY A 198 3.46 22.43 6.29
C GLY A 198 3.52 23.02 4.88
N TYR A 199 3.39 22.19 3.85
CA TYR A 199 2.83 22.64 2.59
C TYR A 199 1.41 23.13 2.88
N PRO A 200 1.05 24.34 2.41
CA PRO A 200 -0.33 24.77 2.47
C PRO A 200 -1.20 23.67 1.87
N PRO A 201 -2.40 23.42 2.43
CA PRO A 201 -3.28 22.35 1.99
C PRO A 201 -3.28 22.29 0.46
N THR A 202 -2.88 21.14 -0.06
CA THR A 202 -2.89 20.87 -1.48
C THR A 202 -4.32 21.13 -1.94
N ALA A 203 -4.50 22.07 -2.87
CA ALA A 203 -5.82 22.34 -3.42
C ALA A 203 -6.41 20.99 -3.87
N PRO A 204 -7.58 20.55 -3.36
CA PRO A 204 -8.21 19.35 -3.88
C PRO A 204 -8.37 19.56 -5.39
N ARG A 205 -7.92 18.60 -6.21
CA ARG A 205 -8.12 18.63 -7.67
C ARG A 205 -9.63 18.58 -7.92
N ALA A 206 -10.27 19.74 -7.99
CA ALA A 206 -11.64 19.84 -8.45
C ALA A 206 -11.65 19.41 -9.92
N ASN A 207 -12.40 18.35 -10.23
CA ASN A 207 -12.47 17.81 -11.58
C ASN A 207 -12.97 18.91 -12.53
N CYS A 208 -12.07 19.52 -13.30
CA CYS A 208 -12.41 20.65 -14.16
C CYS A 208 -13.28 20.14 -15.31
N PRO A 209 -14.54 20.60 -15.45
CA PRO A 209 -15.48 20.09 -16.44
C PRO A 209 -15.17 20.58 -17.86
N TRP A 210 -14.12 21.37 -18.04
CA TRP A 210 -13.74 22.03 -19.29
C TRP A 210 -12.49 21.39 -19.90
N LYS A 211 -12.42 21.32 -21.24
CA LYS A 211 -11.23 20.86 -21.97
C LYS A 211 -10.10 21.88 -21.84
N TYR A 212 -8.87 21.40 -21.75
CA TYR A 212 -7.66 22.24 -21.73
C TYR A 212 -7.52 23.03 -23.04
N PRO A 213 -7.60 24.38 -23.02
CA PRO A 213 -7.61 25.21 -24.23
C PRO A 213 -6.20 25.65 -24.68
N GLY A 214 -5.14 25.26 -23.94
CA GLY A 214 -3.76 25.65 -24.24
C GLY A 214 -3.21 26.71 -23.30
N ARG A 215 -2.02 27.24 -23.63
CA ARG A 215 -1.33 28.26 -22.83
C ARG A 215 -2.03 29.62 -22.92
N HIS A 216 -1.93 30.40 -21.84
CA HIS A 216 -2.34 31.79 -21.88
C HIS A 216 -1.25 32.63 -22.56
N THR A 217 -1.63 33.45 -23.53
CA THR A 217 -0.76 34.43 -24.18
C THR A 217 -0.96 35.79 -23.53
N THR A 218 0.12 36.51 -23.22
CA THR A 218 0.05 37.85 -22.63
C THR A 218 -0.83 38.78 -23.48
N GLY A 219 -1.89 39.33 -22.88
CA GLY A 219 -2.83 40.24 -23.54
C GLY A 219 -4.15 39.57 -23.97
N GLU A 220 -4.26 38.25 -23.86
CA GLU A 220 -5.51 37.53 -24.11
C GLU A 220 -6.37 37.37 -22.85
N SER A 221 -7.65 37.05 -23.03
CA SER A 221 -8.54 36.72 -21.91
C SER A 221 -8.32 35.28 -21.45
N LEU A 222 -8.52 35.02 -20.15
CA LEU A 222 -8.55 33.65 -19.64
C LEU A 222 -9.75 32.90 -20.22
N ARG A 223 -9.62 31.58 -20.38
CA ARG A 223 -10.69 30.68 -20.82
C ARG A 223 -10.88 29.58 -19.78
N GLN A 224 -12.11 29.16 -19.53
CA GLN A 224 -12.36 28.00 -18.66
C GLN A 224 -11.65 26.76 -19.21
N GLY A 225 -11.10 25.94 -18.32
CA GLY A 225 -10.22 24.81 -18.64
C GLY A 225 -8.73 25.14 -18.68
N MET A 226 -8.33 26.42 -18.61
CA MET A 226 -6.92 26.79 -18.44
C MET A 226 -6.40 26.34 -17.08
N THR A 227 -5.12 25.95 -17.05
CA THR A 227 -4.43 25.49 -15.84
C THR A 227 -3.64 26.63 -15.19
N VAL A 228 -3.85 26.88 -13.90
CA VAL A 228 -3.21 27.96 -13.15
C VAL A 228 -2.36 27.41 -12.01
N VAL A 229 -1.16 27.96 -11.84
CA VAL A 229 -0.27 27.64 -10.72
C VAL A 229 0.00 28.90 -9.91
N PHE A 230 0.00 28.81 -8.59
CA PHE A 230 0.37 29.92 -7.70
C PHE A 230 1.77 29.70 -7.11
N THR A 231 2.59 30.75 -7.09
CA THR A 231 3.91 30.72 -6.47
C THR A 231 4.25 32.04 -5.75
N GLY A 232 5.15 31.96 -4.78
CA GLY A 232 5.54 33.09 -3.95
C GLY A 232 4.46 33.55 -2.97
N PRO A 233 4.73 34.64 -2.22
CA PRO A 233 3.76 35.26 -1.34
C PRO A 233 2.59 35.86 -2.14
N THR A 234 1.37 35.65 -1.67
CA THR A 234 0.14 36.23 -2.22
C THR A 234 -0.39 37.32 -1.28
N ALA A 235 -1.04 38.33 -1.83
CA ALA A 235 -1.66 39.40 -1.04
C ALA A 235 -3.02 38.96 -0.47
N VAL A 236 -3.75 38.15 -1.24
CA VAL A 236 -4.94 37.43 -0.79
C VAL A 236 -4.54 36.04 -0.28
N ASP A 237 -5.33 35.53 0.67
CA ASP A 237 -5.20 34.16 1.16
C ASP A 237 -5.21 33.15 0.01
N ARG A 238 -4.29 32.18 0.06
CA ARG A 238 -4.10 31.23 -1.05
C ARG A 238 -5.34 30.36 -1.27
N THR A 239 -6.05 29.99 -0.21
CA THR A 239 -7.27 29.18 -0.28
C THR A 239 -8.36 29.92 -1.05
N LEU A 240 -8.54 31.22 -0.77
CA LEU A 240 -9.50 32.06 -1.49
C LEU A 240 -9.15 32.19 -2.97
N LEU A 241 -7.86 32.31 -3.33
CA LEU A 241 -7.44 32.35 -4.73
C LEU A 241 -7.69 31.03 -5.46
N ILE A 242 -7.53 29.90 -4.76
CA ILE A 242 -7.84 28.56 -5.29
C ILE A 242 -9.35 28.42 -5.52
N GLU A 243 -10.17 28.84 -4.56
CA GLU A 243 -11.63 28.83 -4.64
C GLU A 243 -12.11 29.69 -5.82
N GLU A 244 -11.65 30.95 -5.91
CA GLU A 244 -12.00 31.86 -7.01
C GLU A 244 -11.60 31.28 -8.38
N ALA A 245 -10.43 30.65 -8.48
CA ALA A 245 -9.98 30.00 -9.71
C ALA A 245 -10.88 28.83 -10.10
N THR A 246 -11.24 28.01 -9.12
CA THR A 246 -12.06 26.81 -9.28
C THR A 246 -13.48 27.19 -9.69
N GLU A 247 -14.08 28.18 -9.01
CA GLU A 247 -15.40 28.73 -9.34
C GLU A 247 -15.45 29.35 -10.74
N ALA A 248 -14.36 30.01 -11.15
CA ALA A 248 -14.23 30.54 -12.50
C ALA A 248 -14.07 29.44 -13.58
N GLY A 249 -13.84 28.18 -13.19
CA GLY A 249 -13.67 27.05 -14.10
C GLY A 249 -12.24 26.86 -14.60
N LEU A 250 -11.24 27.35 -13.86
CA LEU A 250 -9.83 27.05 -14.08
C LEU A 250 -9.41 25.78 -13.34
N ALA A 251 -8.41 25.08 -13.85
CA ALA A 251 -7.80 23.93 -13.17
C ALA A 251 -6.58 24.40 -12.36
N VAL A 252 -6.67 24.35 -11.04
CA VAL A 252 -5.57 24.76 -10.17
C VAL A 252 -4.56 23.61 -10.02
N MET A 253 -3.29 23.91 -10.29
CA MET A 253 -2.19 22.95 -10.26
C MET A 253 -1.12 23.37 -9.24
N ASN A 254 -0.40 22.39 -8.70
CA ASN A 254 0.63 22.64 -7.68
C ASN A 254 2.04 22.77 -8.25
N SER A 255 2.28 22.28 -9.47
CA SER A 255 3.56 22.29 -10.16
C SER A 255 3.42 22.90 -11.56
N VAL A 256 4.54 23.36 -12.13
CA VAL A 256 4.56 23.95 -13.47
C VAL A 256 5.08 22.91 -14.45
N SER A 257 4.27 22.57 -15.44
CA SER A 257 4.59 21.63 -16.50
C SER A 257 4.42 22.25 -17.89
N SER A 258 4.71 21.47 -18.93
CA SER A 258 4.45 21.82 -20.32
C SER A 258 2.96 22.06 -20.63
N ARG A 259 2.04 21.75 -19.71
CA ARG A 259 0.59 21.98 -19.83
C ARG A 259 0.08 23.10 -18.91
N THR A 260 0.95 23.85 -18.24
CA THR A 260 0.54 24.99 -17.41
C THR A 260 0.21 26.20 -18.29
N SER A 261 -1.03 26.71 -18.19
CA SER A 261 -1.48 27.86 -18.97
C SER A 261 -0.89 29.17 -18.46
N LEU A 262 -0.89 29.36 -17.14
CA LEU A 262 -0.35 30.55 -16.49
C LEU A 262 0.19 30.26 -15.09
N LEU A 263 1.19 31.06 -14.69
CA LEU A 263 1.73 31.12 -13.34
C LEU A 263 1.38 32.47 -12.73
N VAL A 264 0.87 32.48 -11.50
CA VAL A 264 0.57 33.69 -10.73
C VAL A 264 1.63 33.89 -9.65
N SER A 265 2.26 35.07 -9.63
CA SER A 265 3.30 35.44 -8.66
C SER A 265 3.34 36.96 -8.43
N ASN A 266 3.37 37.40 -7.16
CA ASN A 266 3.58 38.81 -6.78
C ASN A 266 5.03 39.13 -6.37
N GLY A 267 5.89 38.12 -6.28
CA GLY A 267 7.22 38.21 -5.67
C GLY A 267 8.37 37.92 -6.62
N THR A 268 9.57 37.74 -6.04
CA THR A 268 10.80 37.50 -6.80
C THR A 268 10.65 36.32 -7.76
N THR A 269 11.16 36.51 -8.96
CA THR A 269 11.18 35.57 -10.08
C THR A 269 12.06 34.33 -9.85
N THR A 270 12.53 34.11 -8.62
CA THR A 270 13.55 33.13 -8.23
C THR A 270 13.00 31.82 -7.69
N THR A 271 11.67 31.59 -7.70
CA THR A 271 11.11 30.30 -7.30
C THR A 271 11.32 29.26 -8.40
N ARG A 272 11.50 27.99 -8.02
CA ARG A 272 11.61 26.85 -8.98
C ARG A 272 10.43 26.80 -9.97
N LYS A 273 9.22 27.14 -9.51
CA LYS A 273 8.02 27.27 -10.38
C LYS A 273 8.15 28.42 -11.40
N ALA A 274 8.70 29.57 -10.99
CA ALA A 274 8.93 30.70 -11.88
C ALA A 274 10.04 30.43 -12.89
N GLU A 275 11.04 29.62 -12.53
CA GLU A 275 12.08 29.15 -13.43
C GLU A 275 11.52 28.16 -14.47
N ARG A 276 10.78 27.12 -14.05
CA ARG A 276 10.10 26.19 -14.97
C ARG A 276 9.10 26.90 -15.88
N ALA A 277 8.38 27.90 -15.38
CA ALA A 277 7.48 28.69 -16.22
C ALA A 277 8.23 29.40 -17.36
N ARG A 278 9.46 29.87 -17.13
CA ARG A 278 10.29 30.44 -18.22
C ARG A 278 10.72 29.36 -19.19
N LEU A 279 11.13 28.20 -18.70
CA LEU A 279 11.59 27.09 -19.53
C LEU A 279 10.48 26.59 -20.48
N HIS A 280 9.24 26.48 -20.00
CA HIS A 280 8.09 26.06 -20.81
C HIS A 280 7.40 27.21 -21.57
N GLY A 281 7.88 28.45 -21.44
CA GLY A 281 7.25 29.63 -22.04
C GLY A 281 5.85 29.94 -21.47
N THR A 282 5.57 29.51 -20.23
CA THR A 282 4.32 29.79 -19.52
C THR A 282 4.26 31.25 -19.08
N SER A 283 3.12 31.90 -19.34
CA SER A 283 2.92 33.30 -18.95
C SER A 283 2.95 33.47 -17.43
N ILE A 284 3.68 34.47 -16.94
CA ILE A 284 3.76 34.82 -15.51
C ILE A 284 2.99 36.12 -15.29
N LEU A 285 1.95 36.08 -14.46
CA LEU A 285 1.10 37.21 -14.12
C LEU A 285 1.23 37.58 -12.66
N THR A 286 1.10 38.87 -12.36
CA THR A 286 0.85 39.32 -10.98
C THR A 286 -0.57 38.94 -10.56
N GLU A 287 -0.81 38.78 -9.26
CA GLU A 287 -2.14 38.52 -8.70
C GLU A 287 -3.16 39.58 -9.14
N ALA A 288 -2.76 40.85 -9.19
CA ALA A 288 -3.62 41.94 -9.66
C ALA A 288 -4.00 41.81 -11.15
N GLN A 289 -3.07 41.36 -11.99
CA GLN A 289 -3.35 41.07 -13.41
C GLN A 289 -4.24 39.83 -13.55
N TYR A 290 -3.92 38.78 -12.81
CA TYR A 290 -4.68 37.53 -12.77
C TYR A 290 -6.15 37.78 -12.41
N ARG A 291 -6.42 38.45 -11.28
CA ARG A 291 -7.79 38.74 -10.82
C ARG A 291 -8.57 39.62 -11.81
N ARG A 292 -7.91 40.56 -12.47
CA ARG A 292 -8.52 41.36 -13.54
C ARG A 292 -8.97 40.48 -14.71
N LEU A 293 -8.12 39.57 -15.17
CA LEU A 293 -8.46 38.65 -16.25
C LEU A 293 -9.50 37.61 -15.82
N LEU A 294 -9.47 37.18 -14.56
CA LEU A 294 -10.43 36.24 -13.98
C LEU A 294 -11.86 36.81 -14.01
N SER A 295 -12.02 38.10 -13.74
CA SER A 295 -13.32 38.79 -13.79
C SER A 295 -13.97 38.84 -15.18
N ALA A 296 -13.19 38.58 -16.25
CA ALA A 296 -13.64 38.59 -17.64
C ALA A 296 -13.36 37.25 -18.36
N ILE A 297 -13.37 36.15 -17.60
CA ILE A 297 -13.10 34.81 -18.13
C ILE A 297 -14.10 34.43 -19.23
N GLN A 298 -13.56 33.85 -20.30
CA GLN A 298 -14.35 33.39 -21.44
C GLN A 298 -14.79 31.93 -21.25
N PRO A 299 -16.00 31.56 -21.69
CA PRO A 299 -16.49 30.19 -21.59
C PRO A 299 -15.55 29.16 -22.25
N GLY A 300 -15.40 28.00 -21.61
CA GLY A 300 -14.62 26.88 -22.11
C GLY A 300 -15.43 25.90 -22.96
N VAL A 301 -14.77 24.90 -23.53
CA VAL A 301 -15.44 23.77 -24.20
C VAL A 301 -15.65 22.67 -23.15
N ALA A 302 -16.90 22.29 -22.89
CA ALA A 302 -17.19 21.23 -21.94
C ALA A 302 -16.55 19.89 -22.37
N LYS A 303 -16.01 19.14 -21.41
CA LYS A 303 -15.65 17.73 -21.59
C LYS A 303 -16.96 16.98 -21.89
N GLN A 304 -17.06 16.32 -23.04
CA GLN A 304 -18.22 15.47 -23.32
C GLN A 304 -18.18 14.27 -22.36
N SER A 305 -19.32 13.93 -21.74
CA SER A 305 -19.48 12.60 -21.13
C SER A 305 -19.24 11.55 -22.21
N PRO A 306 -18.49 10.47 -21.93
CA PRO A 306 -18.08 9.54 -22.97
C PRO A 306 -19.30 8.87 -23.60
N THR A 307 -19.62 9.25 -24.84
CA THR A 307 -20.30 8.35 -25.78
C THR A 307 -19.28 7.34 -26.26
N THR A 308 -19.60 6.05 -26.12
CA THR A 308 -18.83 4.87 -26.53
C THR A 308 -18.02 5.12 -27.81
N PRO A 309 -16.68 5.13 -27.74
CA PRO A 309 -15.84 5.23 -28.94
C PRO A 309 -15.91 3.93 -29.77
N PRO A 310 -15.87 4.02 -31.11
CA PRO A 310 -15.83 2.84 -31.97
C PRO A 310 -14.50 2.09 -31.82
N ALA A 311 -14.56 0.76 -31.95
CA ALA A 311 -13.43 -0.15 -31.79
C ALA A 311 -12.22 0.24 -32.66
N ALA A 312 -11.07 0.48 -32.01
CA ALA A 312 -9.78 0.65 -32.66
C ALA A 312 -9.20 -0.72 -33.11
N PRO A 313 -8.33 -0.76 -34.13
CA PRO A 313 -8.17 -1.90 -35.03
C PRO A 313 -7.36 -3.06 -34.43
N THR A 314 -7.79 -4.27 -34.78
CA THR A 314 -7.22 -5.54 -34.36
C THR A 314 -5.85 -5.77 -35.01
N VAL A 315 -4.78 -5.70 -34.22
CA VAL A 315 -3.50 -6.31 -34.61
C VAL A 315 -3.65 -7.82 -34.43
N LYS A 316 -3.50 -8.57 -35.54
CA LYS A 316 -3.59 -10.03 -35.55
C LYS A 316 -2.52 -10.65 -34.65
N ARG A 317 -2.97 -11.24 -33.53
CA ARG A 317 -2.18 -12.12 -32.65
C ARG A 317 -1.88 -13.44 -33.37
N THR A 318 -0.64 -13.87 -33.33
CA THR A 318 -0.29 -15.30 -33.45
C THR A 318 -0.68 -16.03 -32.16
N PRO A 319 -1.21 -17.26 -32.23
CA PRO A 319 -1.57 -18.02 -31.03
C PRO A 319 -0.31 -18.53 -30.32
N LYS A 320 -0.23 -18.30 -29.01
CA LYS A 320 0.77 -18.86 -28.08
C LYS A 320 0.19 -20.15 -27.45
N PRO A 321 1.01 -21.18 -27.13
CA PRO A 321 0.53 -22.50 -26.74
C PRO A 321 -0.17 -22.50 -25.37
N THR A 322 -1.20 -23.31 -25.25
CA THR A 322 -1.91 -23.63 -24.00
C THR A 322 -1.03 -24.49 -23.09
N PRO A 323 -0.93 -24.24 -21.77
CA PRO A 323 -0.26 -25.16 -20.85
C PRO A 323 -1.04 -26.48 -20.76
N ASN A 324 -0.31 -27.59 -20.84
CA ASN A 324 -0.85 -28.94 -20.94
C ASN A 324 -1.47 -29.36 -19.59
N ARG A 325 -2.79 -29.50 -19.51
CA ARG A 325 -3.51 -30.04 -18.33
C ARG A 325 -3.54 -31.57 -18.33
N GLY A 326 -2.42 -32.20 -18.63
CA GLY A 326 -2.30 -33.66 -18.70
C GLY A 326 -0.89 -34.09 -18.34
N GLY A 327 -0.75 -34.83 -17.24
CA GLY A 327 0.53 -35.35 -16.77
C GLY A 327 0.37 -36.08 -15.42
N PRO A 328 1.34 -36.94 -15.05
CA PRO A 328 1.27 -37.77 -13.86
C PRO A 328 1.28 -37.00 -12.53
N LEU A 329 1.64 -35.71 -12.54
CA LEU A 329 1.62 -34.83 -11.35
C LEU A 329 0.50 -33.78 -11.39
N ALA A 330 -0.46 -33.90 -12.32
CA ALA A 330 -1.59 -32.98 -12.39
C ALA A 330 -2.37 -32.95 -11.06
N GLY A 331 -2.49 -31.75 -10.47
CA GLY A 331 -3.16 -31.54 -9.18
C GLY A 331 -2.26 -31.72 -7.94
N HIS A 332 -1.00 -32.12 -8.12
CA HIS A 332 -0.06 -32.24 -7.01
C HIS A 332 0.75 -30.96 -6.82
N ARG A 333 0.74 -30.42 -5.59
CA ARG A 333 1.73 -29.43 -5.11
C ARG A 333 2.92 -30.18 -4.51
N VAL A 334 4.11 -29.97 -5.07
CA VAL A 334 5.31 -30.77 -4.84
C VAL A 334 6.42 -29.91 -4.25
N ILE A 335 6.89 -30.22 -3.04
CA ILE A 335 8.04 -29.53 -2.43
C ILE A 335 9.35 -30.24 -2.76
N ILE A 336 10.41 -29.47 -3.04
CA ILE A 336 11.77 -30.00 -3.22
C ILE A 336 12.57 -29.77 -1.95
N ILE A 337 13.20 -30.83 -1.44
CA ILE A 337 13.96 -30.80 -0.18
C ILE A 337 15.43 -31.15 -0.45
N GLY A 338 16.35 -30.26 -0.07
CA GLY A 338 17.78 -30.40 -0.35
C GLY A 338 18.19 -30.11 -1.80
N GLY A 339 19.41 -30.51 -2.16
CA GLY A 339 20.00 -30.34 -3.50
C GLY A 339 20.73 -29.02 -3.69
N ALA A 340 21.67 -28.99 -4.66
CA ALA A 340 22.26 -27.74 -5.13
C ALA A 340 21.25 -26.90 -5.93
N PRO A 341 21.39 -25.57 -6.05
CA PRO A 341 20.44 -24.71 -6.75
C PRO A 341 20.07 -25.19 -8.17
N ASP A 342 21.06 -25.66 -8.94
CA ASP A 342 20.87 -26.17 -10.31
C ASP A 342 20.09 -27.51 -10.34
N GLU A 343 20.30 -28.36 -9.35
CA GLU A 343 19.60 -29.64 -9.18
C GLU A 343 18.13 -29.40 -8.78
N ALA A 344 17.91 -28.42 -7.90
CA ALA A 344 16.56 -27.99 -7.53
C ALA A 344 15.84 -27.32 -8.72
N HIS A 345 16.52 -26.48 -9.50
CA HIS A 345 15.95 -25.83 -10.69
C HIS A 345 15.53 -26.86 -11.76
N SER A 346 16.43 -27.76 -12.15
CA SER A 346 16.12 -28.82 -13.13
C SER A 346 15.02 -29.79 -12.65
N THR A 347 14.88 -29.98 -11.34
CA THR A 347 13.79 -30.77 -10.76
C THR A 347 12.45 -30.02 -10.81
N ARG A 348 12.45 -28.69 -10.62
CA ARG A 348 11.24 -27.85 -10.77
C ARG A 348 10.71 -27.90 -12.19
N ASP A 349 11.59 -27.76 -13.18
CA ASP A 349 11.20 -27.81 -14.60
C ASP A 349 10.50 -29.13 -14.92
N ARG A 350 11.04 -30.25 -14.43
CA ARG A 350 10.46 -31.59 -14.63
C ARG A 350 9.13 -31.81 -13.92
N ILE A 351 8.92 -31.19 -12.76
CA ILE A 351 7.63 -31.21 -12.05
C ILE A 351 6.57 -30.45 -12.87
N VAL A 352 6.92 -29.28 -13.40
CA VAL A 352 6.03 -28.44 -14.21
C VAL A 352 5.72 -29.12 -15.55
N GLU A 353 6.72 -29.70 -16.22
CA GLU A 353 6.55 -30.49 -17.46
C GLU A 353 5.64 -31.72 -17.24
N SER A 354 5.65 -32.28 -16.02
CA SER A 354 4.78 -33.40 -15.63
C SER A 354 3.39 -32.97 -15.13
N GLY A 355 3.08 -31.68 -15.20
CA GLY A 355 1.77 -31.10 -14.86
C GLY A 355 1.57 -30.74 -13.38
N GLY A 356 2.62 -30.82 -12.55
CA GLY A 356 2.57 -30.48 -11.12
C GLY A 356 2.95 -29.02 -10.83
N ALA A 357 2.66 -28.57 -9.62
CA ALA A 357 3.02 -27.23 -9.14
C ALA A 357 4.12 -27.32 -8.06
N CYS A 358 5.16 -26.49 -8.17
CA CYS A 358 6.24 -26.51 -7.18
C CYS A 358 5.88 -25.70 -5.94
N ALA A 359 6.11 -26.27 -4.75
CA ALA A 359 5.96 -25.60 -3.47
C ALA A 359 7.34 -25.25 -2.91
N VAL A 360 7.46 -24.04 -2.37
CA VAL A 360 8.71 -23.55 -1.74
C VAL A 360 8.74 -23.88 -0.25
N ASN A 361 7.56 -23.90 0.40
CA ASN A 361 7.38 -24.16 1.83
C ASN A 361 6.52 -25.41 2.06
N LEU A 362 6.80 -26.12 3.16
CA LEU A 362 6.04 -27.30 3.58
C LEU A 362 4.74 -26.83 4.25
N THR A 363 3.65 -26.80 3.51
CA THR A 363 2.33 -26.35 3.98
C THR A 363 1.27 -27.46 3.84
N ALA A 364 0.09 -27.28 4.43
CA ALA A 364 -1.01 -28.26 4.34
C ALA A 364 -1.52 -28.49 2.90
N SER A 365 -1.23 -27.57 1.98
CA SER A 365 -1.55 -27.69 0.55
C SER A 365 -0.55 -28.56 -0.22
N VAL A 366 0.63 -28.85 0.37
CA VAL A 366 1.64 -29.72 -0.24
C VAL A 366 1.14 -31.15 -0.18
N THR A 367 1.23 -31.86 -1.30
CA THR A 367 0.70 -33.22 -1.45
C THR A 367 1.79 -34.24 -1.76
N ALA A 368 2.97 -33.77 -2.17
CA ALA A 368 4.12 -34.59 -2.50
C ALA A 368 5.44 -33.89 -2.18
N ALA A 369 6.51 -34.66 -1.99
CA ALA A 369 7.86 -34.15 -1.76
C ALA A 369 8.88 -34.90 -2.63
N VAL A 370 9.85 -34.18 -3.18
CA VAL A 370 11.00 -34.73 -3.91
C VAL A 370 12.27 -34.49 -3.09
N PRO A 371 12.85 -35.52 -2.44
CA PRO A 371 14.14 -35.40 -1.78
C PRO A 371 15.29 -35.42 -2.80
N LEU A 372 16.18 -34.42 -2.73
CA LEU A 372 17.40 -34.33 -3.52
C LEU A 372 18.64 -34.65 -2.68
N SER A 373 19.81 -34.58 -3.31
CA SER A 373 21.10 -34.81 -2.64
C SER A 373 21.26 -33.94 -1.39
N GLY A 374 21.54 -34.55 -0.23
CA GLY A 374 21.68 -33.85 1.05
C GLY A 374 20.38 -33.52 1.79
N HIS A 375 19.22 -34.02 1.34
CA HIS A 375 17.94 -33.81 2.03
C HIS A 375 17.95 -34.27 3.50
N GLN A 376 18.78 -35.24 3.89
CA GLN A 376 18.85 -35.73 5.27
C GLN A 376 19.34 -34.66 6.26
N THR A 377 20.04 -33.63 5.78
CA THR A 377 20.48 -32.49 6.61
C THR A 377 19.50 -31.31 6.57
N ASP A 378 18.47 -31.36 5.73
CA ASP A 378 17.42 -30.34 5.66
C ASP A 378 16.41 -30.57 6.78
N GLN A 379 16.24 -29.57 7.65
CA GLN A 379 15.38 -29.66 8.84
C GLN A 379 13.90 -29.92 8.50
N ARG A 380 13.48 -29.66 7.26
CA ARG A 380 12.12 -29.96 6.77
C ARG A 380 11.90 -31.44 6.47
N TRP A 381 12.98 -32.22 6.30
CA TRP A 381 12.88 -33.64 5.96
C TRP A 381 12.23 -34.49 7.05
N ALA A 382 12.53 -34.21 8.33
CA ALA A 382 11.88 -34.88 9.45
C ALA A 382 10.35 -34.70 9.42
N ARG A 383 9.87 -33.49 9.05
CA ARG A 383 8.44 -33.21 8.92
C ARG A 383 7.80 -33.91 7.72
N VAL A 384 8.53 -34.08 6.62
CA VAL A 384 8.05 -34.84 5.46
C VAL A 384 7.89 -36.32 5.82
N GLN A 385 8.78 -36.88 6.64
CA GLN A 385 8.69 -38.27 7.13
C GLN A 385 7.53 -38.48 8.10
N ASP A 386 7.20 -37.46 8.90
CA ASP A 386 6.07 -37.50 9.84
C ASP A 386 4.72 -37.12 9.20
N SER A 387 4.68 -36.87 7.88
CA SER A 387 3.50 -36.45 7.13
C SER A 387 3.03 -37.52 6.14
N ASN A 388 1.73 -37.51 5.78
CA ASN A 388 1.16 -38.38 4.72
C ASN A 388 1.50 -37.91 3.28
N LEU A 389 2.67 -37.29 3.08
CA LEU A 389 3.06 -36.79 1.78
C LEU A 389 3.56 -37.90 0.86
N LEU A 390 3.20 -37.81 -0.41
CA LEU A 390 3.73 -38.70 -1.44
C LEU A 390 5.21 -38.38 -1.67
N VAL A 391 6.12 -39.27 -1.28
CA VAL A 391 7.55 -39.08 -1.57
C VAL A 391 7.87 -39.61 -2.97
N LEU A 392 8.35 -38.72 -3.82
CA LEU A 392 8.62 -38.95 -5.23
C LEU A 392 10.12 -39.14 -5.47
N ASP A 393 10.49 -40.13 -6.28
CA ASP A 393 11.89 -40.31 -6.69
C ASP A 393 12.34 -39.14 -7.58
N GLN A 394 13.53 -38.61 -7.29
CA GLN A 394 14.06 -37.42 -7.96
C GLN A 394 14.21 -37.58 -9.49
N ARG A 395 14.41 -38.79 -10.03
CA ARG A 395 14.66 -39.01 -11.48
C ARG A 395 13.42 -39.45 -12.25
N SER A 396 12.51 -40.16 -11.61
CA SER A 396 11.30 -40.68 -12.25
C SER A 396 10.05 -39.90 -11.89
N LEU A 397 10.08 -39.10 -10.83
CA LEU A 397 8.93 -38.42 -10.22
C LEU A 397 7.76 -39.39 -9.95
N GLN A 398 8.09 -40.64 -9.63
CA GLN A 398 7.14 -41.68 -9.23
C GLN A 398 7.20 -41.92 -7.72
N PRO A 399 6.10 -42.35 -7.08
CA PRO A 399 6.07 -42.64 -5.65
C PRO A 399 7.11 -43.70 -5.26
N VAL A 400 7.79 -43.47 -4.13
CA VAL A 400 8.70 -44.44 -3.50
C VAL A 400 7.96 -45.09 -2.33
N GLU A 401 7.89 -46.43 -2.28
CA GLU A 401 7.24 -47.13 -1.17
C GLU A 401 7.97 -46.85 0.16
N GLN A 402 7.30 -46.18 1.09
CA GLN A 402 7.82 -45.93 2.44
C GLN A 402 7.35 -47.02 3.42
N GLY A 403 8.30 -47.69 4.08
CA GLY A 403 8.02 -48.62 5.17
C GLY A 403 7.42 -47.89 6.37
N HIS A 404 6.18 -48.22 6.72
CA HIS A 404 5.39 -47.59 7.79
C HIS A 404 6.01 -47.74 9.19
N GLN A 405 6.02 -46.67 9.98
CA GLN A 405 5.83 -46.76 11.43
C GLN A 405 4.82 -45.70 11.90
N SER A 406 3.62 -46.17 12.23
CA SER A 406 2.54 -45.40 12.82
C SER A 406 2.89 -44.90 14.22
N THR A 407 2.51 -43.66 14.56
CA THR A 407 2.10 -43.32 15.93
C THR A 407 0.98 -42.28 15.94
N VAL A 408 0.09 -42.47 16.92
CA VAL A 408 -1.28 -41.98 17.04
C VAL A 408 -1.33 -40.52 17.53
N VAL A 409 -2.20 -39.69 16.95
CA VAL A 409 -2.62 -38.42 17.57
C VAL A 409 -4.16 -38.33 17.59
N HIS A 410 -4.67 -38.01 18.78
CA HIS A 410 -6.09 -37.93 19.14
C HIS A 410 -6.84 -36.81 18.41
N SER A 411 -8.07 -37.15 18.05
CA SER A 411 -9.13 -36.30 17.50
C SER A 411 -9.60 -35.22 18.48
N LEU A 412 -9.74 -33.98 18.00
CA LEU A 412 -10.68 -33.00 18.54
C LEU A 412 -11.49 -32.40 17.38
N THR A 413 -12.80 -32.44 17.59
CA THR A 413 -13.88 -32.39 16.63
C THR A 413 -14.11 -30.98 16.07
N THR A 414 -14.39 -30.94 14.77
CA THR A 414 -14.75 -29.77 13.97
C THR A 414 -16.10 -29.18 14.37
N GLY A 415 -16.12 -27.88 14.66
CA GLY A 415 -17.29 -27.02 14.46
C GLY A 415 -17.03 -26.14 13.25
N THR A 416 -17.62 -26.48 12.12
CA THR A 416 -17.50 -25.74 10.85
C THR A 416 -18.32 -24.44 10.92
N PRO A 417 -17.75 -23.27 10.61
CA PRO A 417 -18.49 -22.22 9.92
C PRO A 417 -18.25 -22.38 8.41
N MET A 418 -19.35 -22.42 7.65
CA MET A 418 -19.34 -22.28 6.20
C MET A 418 -18.62 -20.97 5.83
N VAL A 419 -17.46 -21.09 5.17
CA VAL A 419 -16.84 -19.99 4.43
C VAL A 419 -17.09 -20.29 2.95
N THR A 420 -17.78 -19.39 2.27
CA THR A 420 -17.73 -19.32 0.81
C THR A 420 -16.30 -18.94 0.42
N GLU A 421 -15.53 -19.88 -0.11
CA GLU A 421 -14.21 -19.64 -0.69
C GLU A 421 -14.33 -18.54 -1.75
N SER A 422 -13.76 -17.36 -1.49
CA SER A 422 -13.38 -16.46 -2.58
C SER A 422 -12.11 -17.04 -3.20
N GLU A 423 -12.20 -17.47 -4.45
CA GLU A 423 -11.07 -17.96 -5.24
C GLU A 423 -10.07 -16.79 -5.42
N VAL A 424 -8.90 -16.88 -4.78
CA VAL A 424 -7.79 -15.95 -5.03
C VAL A 424 -7.37 -16.11 -6.49
N ALA A 425 -7.38 -15.03 -7.27
CA ALA A 425 -7.04 -15.08 -8.68
C ALA A 425 -5.52 -15.15 -8.88
N GLU A 426 -5.02 -16.30 -9.33
CA GLU A 426 -3.64 -16.47 -9.78
C GLU A 426 -3.45 -15.85 -11.17
N LEU A 427 -2.72 -14.73 -11.25
CA LEU A 427 -2.45 -14.03 -12.50
C LEU A 427 -1.03 -14.32 -13.00
N PRO A 428 -0.88 -14.91 -14.19
CA PRO A 428 0.43 -14.98 -14.83
C PRO A 428 0.86 -13.58 -15.27
N ARG A 429 2.15 -13.43 -15.62
CA ARG A 429 2.66 -12.22 -16.29
C ARG A 429 1.78 -11.83 -17.48
N GLY A 430 1.25 -10.60 -17.48
CA GLY A 430 0.32 -10.07 -18.49
C GLY A 430 -1.16 -10.37 -18.22
N GLY A 431 -1.48 -11.15 -17.20
CA GLY A 431 -2.83 -11.51 -16.77
C GLY A 431 -3.62 -10.29 -16.29
N VAL A 432 -4.95 -10.33 -16.47
CA VAL A 432 -5.86 -9.25 -16.10
C VAL A 432 -7.11 -9.82 -15.46
N THR A 433 -7.55 -9.23 -14.35
CA THR A 433 -8.84 -9.53 -13.71
C THR A 433 -9.59 -8.24 -13.38
N ASP A 434 -10.89 -8.36 -13.22
CA ASP A 434 -11.73 -7.30 -12.68
C ASP A 434 -11.61 -7.31 -11.16
N VAL A 435 -11.66 -6.13 -10.54
CA VAL A 435 -11.63 -5.94 -9.09
C VAL A 435 -12.83 -5.11 -8.67
N GLU A 436 -13.20 -5.17 -7.40
CA GLU A 436 -14.26 -4.30 -6.87
C GLU A 436 -13.77 -2.84 -6.83
N ASP A 437 -14.71 -1.90 -6.91
CA ASP A 437 -14.43 -0.48 -6.69
C ASP A 437 -14.27 -0.19 -5.18
N ALA A 438 -13.19 -0.72 -4.63
CA ALA A 438 -12.78 -0.59 -3.25
C ALA A 438 -11.26 -0.38 -3.17
N PRO A 439 -10.74 0.19 -2.08
CA PRO A 439 -9.29 0.35 -1.94
C PRO A 439 -8.58 -1.01 -1.91
N LEU A 440 -7.49 -1.08 -2.66
CA LEU A 440 -6.64 -2.24 -2.85
C LEU A 440 -5.32 -2.02 -2.12
N ILE A 441 -4.84 -3.06 -1.44
CA ILE A 441 -3.51 -3.07 -0.82
C ILE A 441 -2.64 -4.01 -1.64
N VAL A 442 -1.74 -3.43 -2.44
CA VAL A 442 -0.82 -4.18 -3.28
C VAL A 442 0.50 -4.33 -2.55
N THR A 443 0.80 -5.55 -2.11
CA THR A 443 2.07 -5.89 -1.50
C THR A 443 3.02 -6.41 -2.57
N VAL A 444 4.19 -5.79 -2.69
CA VAL A 444 5.29 -6.20 -3.57
C VAL A 444 6.37 -6.83 -2.70
N ARG A 445 6.79 -8.08 -2.98
CA ARG A 445 7.83 -8.80 -2.23
C ARG A 445 8.95 -9.27 -3.13
N TRP A 446 10.17 -9.28 -2.60
CA TRP A 446 11.35 -9.81 -3.26
C TRP A 446 12.31 -10.44 -2.25
N SER A 447 13.13 -11.38 -2.72
CA SER A 447 14.23 -11.93 -1.91
C SER A 447 15.30 -10.86 -1.66
N HIS A 448 15.54 -10.53 -0.39
CA HIS A 448 16.63 -9.64 -0.03
C HIS A 448 17.99 -10.35 -0.08
N SER A 449 18.97 -9.70 -0.70
CA SER A 449 20.37 -10.15 -0.75
C SER A 449 21.28 -8.95 -0.55
N ALA A 450 22.22 -9.04 0.40
CA ALA A 450 23.19 -7.98 0.69
C ALA A 450 24.14 -7.66 -0.49
N ALA A 451 24.12 -8.48 -1.55
CA ALA A 451 24.91 -8.28 -2.76
C ALA A 451 24.19 -7.45 -3.85
N ILE A 452 22.89 -7.16 -3.67
CA ILE A 452 22.05 -6.46 -4.63
C ILE A 452 21.65 -5.12 -4.00
N GLY A 453 21.63 -4.05 -4.80
CA GLY A 453 21.20 -2.74 -4.33
C GLY A 453 19.74 -2.71 -3.88
N ASP A 454 19.36 -1.62 -3.23
CA ASP A 454 18.00 -1.44 -2.74
C ASP A 454 16.99 -1.43 -3.91
N VAL A 455 15.80 -1.97 -3.66
CA VAL A 455 14.71 -1.99 -4.63
C VAL A 455 13.76 -0.86 -4.32
N ASP A 456 13.70 0.10 -5.23
CA ASP A 456 12.80 1.24 -5.16
C ASP A 456 11.50 0.93 -5.88
N VAL A 457 10.40 0.84 -5.14
CA VAL A 457 9.05 0.73 -5.70
C VAL A 457 8.43 2.12 -5.82
N VAL A 458 7.89 2.41 -7.00
CA VAL A 458 7.29 3.70 -7.36
C VAL A 458 5.93 3.50 -8.01
N ALA A 459 5.14 4.57 -8.08
CA ALA A 459 3.87 4.57 -8.78
C ALA A 459 3.71 5.80 -9.67
N PHE A 460 3.06 5.64 -10.82
CA PHE A 460 2.69 6.72 -11.71
C PHE A 460 1.17 6.75 -11.87
N VAL A 461 0.55 7.92 -11.71
CA VAL A 461 -0.85 8.17 -12.06
C VAL A 461 -0.89 8.77 -13.46
N LEU A 462 -1.21 7.95 -14.44
CA LEU A 462 -1.10 8.28 -15.86
C LEU A 462 -2.45 8.70 -16.42
N GLY A 463 -2.46 9.69 -17.32
CA GLY A 463 -3.62 10.07 -18.13
C GLY A 463 -3.82 9.17 -19.36
N ASP A 464 -4.75 9.57 -20.25
CA ASP A 464 -5.06 8.88 -21.51
C ASP A 464 -3.87 8.75 -22.46
N ASP A 465 -2.95 9.71 -22.37
CA ASP A 465 -1.70 9.77 -23.16
C ASP A 465 -0.59 8.89 -22.58
N GLU A 466 -0.88 8.14 -21.51
CA GLU A 466 0.07 7.30 -20.77
C GLU A 466 1.22 8.10 -20.12
N LEU A 467 1.02 9.40 -19.90
CA LEU A 467 1.98 10.29 -19.23
C LEU A 467 1.41 10.80 -17.90
N VAL A 468 2.31 11.19 -16.99
CA VAL A 468 1.96 11.96 -15.81
C VAL A 468 1.50 13.36 -16.22
N GLY A 469 0.49 13.90 -15.52
CA GLY A 469 0.04 15.26 -15.76
C GLY A 469 1.05 16.29 -15.24
N ASP A 470 1.68 15.96 -14.12
CA ASP A 470 2.76 16.70 -13.49
C ASP A 470 3.58 15.83 -12.51
N ASP A 471 4.63 16.40 -11.89
CA ASP A 471 5.52 15.67 -10.99
C ASP A 471 4.79 15.05 -9.77
N ASP A 472 3.64 15.58 -9.34
CA ASP A 472 2.87 15.04 -8.22
C ASP A 472 2.07 13.77 -8.57
N ASP A 473 1.93 13.48 -9.86
CA ASP A 473 1.40 12.22 -10.35
C ASP A 473 2.45 11.09 -10.33
N PHE A 474 3.70 11.39 -9.95
CA PHE A 474 4.75 10.42 -9.70
C PHE A 474 4.98 10.24 -8.19
N CYS A 475 4.60 9.08 -7.67
CA CYS A 475 4.80 8.71 -6.28
C CYS A 475 6.09 7.89 -6.10
N PHE A 476 6.96 8.32 -5.20
CA PHE A 476 8.25 7.69 -4.87
C PHE A 476 8.61 7.95 -3.41
N TYR A 477 9.79 7.53 -2.95
CA TYR A 477 10.13 7.57 -1.53
C TYR A 477 10.02 8.95 -0.85
N ASN A 478 10.27 10.06 -1.56
CA ASN A 478 10.10 11.43 -1.04
C ASN A 478 8.70 12.03 -1.27
N GLN A 479 7.87 11.39 -2.10
CA GLN A 479 6.52 11.84 -2.46
C GLN A 479 5.63 10.61 -2.57
N ARG A 480 5.24 10.05 -1.43
CA ARG A 480 4.58 8.73 -1.37
C ARG A 480 3.12 8.75 -1.77
N GLU A 481 2.45 9.89 -1.57
CA GLU A 481 1.02 10.03 -1.75
C GLU A 481 0.69 10.91 -2.95
N HIS A 482 -0.23 10.39 -3.77
CA HIS A 482 -0.83 11.14 -4.85
C HIS A 482 -1.80 12.19 -4.27
N PRO A 483 -1.77 13.47 -4.71
CA PRO A 483 -2.68 14.51 -4.20
C PRO A 483 -4.18 14.20 -4.31
N GLY A 484 -4.57 13.37 -5.27
CA GLY A 484 -5.95 12.91 -5.44
C GLY A 484 -6.32 11.73 -4.53
N GLY A 485 -5.38 11.23 -3.73
CA GLY A 485 -5.58 10.06 -2.86
C GLY A 485 -5.66 8.73 -3.61
N ALA A 486 -5.27 8.71 -4.90
CA ALA A 486 -5.34 7.52 -5.76
C ALA A 486 -4.28 6.47 -5.41
N VAL A 487 -3.13 6.91 -4.92
CA VAL A 487 -2.01 6.05 -4.50
C VAL A 487 -1.40 6.59 -3.22
N ASP A 488 -1.02 5.68 -2.34
CA ASP A 488 -0.10 5.92 -1.23
C ASP A 488 0.91 4.76 -1.12
N LEU A 489 2.20 5.09 -1.17
CA LEU A 489 3.30 4.14 -1.06
C LEU A 489 3.84 4.06 0.37
N GLU A 490 3.60 2.95 1.04
CA GLU A 490 4.26 2.62 2.30
C GLU A 490 5.53 1.81 2.02
N LEU A 491 6.66 2.53 2.00
CA LEU A 491 8.00 1.96 1.84
C LEU A 491 8.69 1.96 3.21
N ASP A 492 8.88 0.80 3.83
CA ASP A 492 9.81 0.66 4.98
C ASP A 492 10.06 -0.79 5.45
N THR A 493 10.16 -1.77 4.55
CA THR A 493 10.54 -3.14 4.95
C THR A 493 11.54 -3.76 3.99
N ILE A 494 12.59 -4.37 4.54
CA ILE A 494 13.60 -5.10 3.76
C ILE A 494 12.90 -6.22 2.99
N GLY A 495 12.97 -6.19 1.65
CA GLY A 495 12.32 -7.21 0.82
C GLY A 495 10.84 -6.96 0.52
N GLN A 496 10.26 -5.82 0.92
CA GLN A 496 8.83 -5.56 0.74
C GLN A 496 8.48 -4.06 0.60
N ALA A 497 7.57 -3.77 -0.31
CA ALA A 497 6.87 -2.49 -0.44
C ALA A 497 5.36 -2.69 -0.44
N VAL A 498 4.61 -1.70 0.03
CA VAL A 498 3.14 -1.72 0.01
C VAL A 498 2.62 -0.48 -0.72
N ALA A 499 1.70 -0.68 -1.66
CA ALA A 499 1.00 0.38 -2.37
C ALA A 499 -0.50 0.29 -2.10
N ASN A 500 -1.04 1.30 -1.43
CA ASN A 500 -2.47 1.48 -1.22
C ASN A 500 -3.05 2.21 -2.43
N ILE A 501 -3.94 1.56 -3.19
CA ILE A 501 -4.52 2.11 -4.42
C ILE A 501 -6.02 2.27 -4.26
N ARG A 502 -6.57 3.45 -4.59
CA ARG A 502 -8.01 3.71 -4.59
C ARG A 502 -8.51 3.91 -6.02
N PRO A 503 -9.13 2.89 -6.65
CA PRO A 503 -9.62 3.03 -8.02
C PRO A 503 -10.64 4.16 -8.19
N SER A 504 -11.53 4.36 -7.21
CA SER A 504 -12.53 5.43 -7.20
C SER A 504 -11.98 6.85 -7.21
N ALA A 505 -10.70 7.03 -6.83
CA ALA A 505 -10.03 8.33 -6.88
C ALA A 505 -9.39 8.63 -8.25
N LEU A 506 -9.43 7.67 -9.20
CA LEU A 506 -8.94 7.86 -10.57
C LEU A 506 -10.01 8.50 -11.45
N GLU A 507 -9.59 9.38 -12.37
CA GLU A 507 -10.45 9.74 -13.50
C GLU A 507 -10.67 8.51 -14.41
N ALA A 508 -11.79 8.48 -15.14
CA ALA A 508 -12.25 7.30 -15.88
C ALA A 508 -11.25 6.75 -16.91
N THR A 509 -10.30 7.56 -17.34
CA THR A 509 -9.30 7.23 -18.35
C THR A 509 -7.88 7.15 -17.76
N SER A 510 -7.73 7.52 -16.48
CA SER A 510 -6.47 7.44 -15.76
C SER A 510 -6.18 6.01 -15.28
N ARG A 511 -4.90 5.74 -15.02
CA ARG A 511 -4.45 4.48 -14.43
C ARG A 511 -3.32 4.69 -13.45
N VAL A 512 -3.24 3.82 -12.46
CA VAL A 512 -2.04 3.67 -11.63
C VAL A 512 -1.13 2.64 -12.28
N MET A 513 0.14 2.97 -12.45
CA MET A 513 1.20 2.07 -12.89
C MET A 513 2.21 1.90 -11.77
N LEU A 514 2.37 0.68 -11.26
CA LEU A 514 3.43 0.34 -10.31
C LEU A 514 4.69 -0.09 -11.04
N ALA A 515 5.84 0.41 -10.62
CA ALA A 515 7.14 0.03 -11.14
C ALA A 515 8.13 -0.20 -10.00
N ALA A 516 9.21 -0.91 -10.29
CA ALA A 516 10.35 -1.05 -9.40
C ALA A 516 11.66 -0.80 -10.15
N SER A 517 12.68 -0.32 -9.45
CA SER A 517 14.05 -0.19 -9.95
C SER A 517 15.02 -0.70 -8.90
N ILE A 518 16.16 -1.23 -9.33
CA ILE A 518 17.27 -1.58 -8.44
C ILE A 518 18.29 -0.44 -8.45
N ASP A 519 18.79 -0.06 -7.29
CA ASP A 519 19.88 0.90 -7.11
C ASP A 519 21.27 0.29 -7.36
N GLY A 520 22.25 1.12 -7.74
CA GLY A 520 23.59 0.65 -8.15
C GLY A 520 23.59 -0.29 -9.36
N ASP A 521 24.63 -1.08 -9.59
CA ASP A 521 24.74 -1.88 -10.83
C ASP A 521 23.92 -3.20 -10.83
N GLY A 522 22.91 -3.32 -9.95
CA GLY A 522 22.08 -4.51 -9.80
C GLY A 522 21.00 -4.65 -10.89
N VAL A 523 20.60 -5.90 -11.16
CA VAL A 523 19.54 -6.25 -12.14
C VAL A 523 18.55 -7.26 -11.56
N PHE A 524 17.32 -7.25 -12.07
CA PHE A 524 16.23 -8.08 -11.53
C PHE A 524 16.47 -9.58 -11.66
N GLY A 525 17.29 -10.04 -12.62
CA GLY A 525 17.69 -11.44 -12.71
C GLY A 525 18.56 -11.93 -11.55
N GLN A 526 19.20 -11.02 -10.80
CA GLN A 526 19.92 -11.36 -9.57
C GLN A 526 18.97 -11.41 -8.37
N LEU A 527 17.89 -10.61 -8.39
CA LEU A 527 16.93 -10.46 -7.31
C LEU A 527 16.01 -11.69 -7.18
N GLY A 528 15.72 -12.34 -8.31
CA GLY A 528 14.76 -13.43 -8.39
C GLY A 528 13.34 -12.94 -8.66
N ALA A 529 12.36 -13.79 -8.36
CA ALA A 529 10.95 -13.46 -8.63
C ALA A 529 10.45 -12.32 -7.72
N ILE A 530 9.68 -11.40 -8.31
CA ILE A 530 8.88 -10.43 -7.56
C ILE A 530 7.48 -11.00 -7.38
N GLU A 531 7.00 -11.07 -6.15
CA GLU A 531 5.65 -11.49 -5.84
C GLU A 531 4.74 -10.27 -5.62
N LEU A 532 3.55 -10.32 -6.20
CA LEU A 532 2.47 -9.37 -5.96
C LEU A 532 1.34 -10.10 -5.22
N ASP A 533 0.97 -9.59 -4.05
CA ASP A 533 -0.21 -10.02 -3.31
C ASP A 533 -1.15 -8.83 -3.15
N VAL A 534 -2.33 -8.91 -3.78
CA VAL A 534 -3.34 -7.84 -3.76
C VAL A 534 -4.43 -8.23 -2.81
N ARG A 535 -4.71 -7.38 -1.83
CA ARG A 535 -5.77 -7.57 -0.83
C ARG A 535 -6.78 -6.44 -0.87
N SER A 536 -8.00 -6.72 -0.39
CA SER A 536 -8.93 -5.67 0.01
C SER A 536 -8.46 -4.99 1.30
N LEU A 537 -9.05 -3.85 1.67
CA LEU A 537 -8.84 -3.22 2.99
C LEU A 537 -9.07 -4.18 4.16
N ASP A 538 -10.05 -5.07 4.00
CA ASP A 538 -10.38 -6.09 4.98
C ASP A 538 -9.30 -7.17 5.09
N GLY A 539 -8.32 -7.20 4.18
CA GLY A 539 -7.21 -8.14 4.14
C GLY A 539 -7.53 -9.46 3.45
N VAL A 540 -8.68 -9.56 2.78
CA VAL A 540 -9.02 -10.71 1.92
C VAL A 540 -8.05 -10.72 0.74
N SER A 541 -7.37 -11.83 0.48
CA SER A 541 -6.53 -11.96 -0.72
C SER A 541 -7.42 -12.06 -1.96
N LEU A 542 -7.13 -11.20 -2.94
CA LEU A 542 -7.88 -11.09 -4.18
C LEU A 542 -7.07 -11.65 -5.35
N ILE A 543 -5.76 -11.36 -5.38
CA ILE A 543 -4.88 -11.67 -6.50
C ILE A 543 -3.51 -12.06 -5.98
N HIS A 544 -2.94 -13.13 -6.56
CA HIS A 544 -1.52 -13.44 -6.45
C HIS A 544 -0.89 -13.42 -7.85
N ALA A 545 0.32 -12.88 -7.97
CA ALA A 545 1.08 -12.93 -9.22
C ALA A 545 2.59 -13.02 -8.95
N THR A 546 3.26 -13.90 -9.68
CA THR A 546 4.73 -14.03 -9.66
C THR A 546 5.31 -13.44 -10.95
N LEU A 547 6.26 -12.52 -10.82
CA LEU A 547 6.99 -11.88 -11.92
C LEU A 547 8.43 -12.40 -11.92
N ASP A 548 8.68 -13.46 -12.69
CA ASP A 548 9.91 -14.28 -12.65
C ASP A 548 10.79 -14.16 -13.90
N ALA A 549 10.49 -13.22 -14.79
CA ALA A 549 11.00 -13.20 -16.15
C ALA A 549 11.86 -11.97 -16.47
N ALA A 550 12.73 -11.60 -15.53
CA ALA A 550 13.77 -10.60 -15.74
C ALA A 550 15.15 -11.22 -15.59
N ASP A 551 16.06 -10.78 -16.46
CA ASP A 551 17.42 -11.22 -16.58
C ASP A 551 18.38 -10.04 -16.33
N GLN A 552 18.42 -9.08 -17.26
CA GLN A 552 19.40 -7.98 -17.29
C GLN A 552 18.76 -6.60 -17.03
N GLU A 553 17.49 -6.58 -16.64
CA GLU A 553 16.73 -5.35 -16.49
C GLU A 553 17.02 -4.67 -15.16
N ALA A 554 17.21 -3.34 -15.21
CA ALA A 554 17.46 -2.50 -14.05
C ALA A 554 16.17 -1.90 -13.47
N SER A 555 15.10 -1.85 -14.27
CA SER A 555 13.75 -1.44 -13.85
C SER A 555 12.68 -2.37 -14.41
N MET A 556 11.51 -2.43 -13.77
CA MET A 556 10.39 -3.28 -14.16
C MET A 556 9.04 -2.62 -13.89
N LEU A 557 8.11 -2.69 -14.84
CA LEU A 557 6.70 -2.43 -14.60
C LEU A 557 6.05 -3.65 -13.96
N LEU A 558 5.52 -3.46 -12.76
CA LEU A 558 4.98 -4.53 -11.92
C LEU A 558 3.52 -4.81 -12.24
N ALA A 559 2.68 -3.78 -12.14
CA ALA A 559 1.24 -3.90 -12.27
C ALA A 559 0.58 -2.59 -12.70
N ALA A 560 -0.66 -2.68 -13.18
CA ALA A 560 -1.50 -1.51 -13.41
C ALA A 560 -2.92 -1.70 -12.88
N VAL A 561 -3.50 -0.61 -12.37
CA VAL A 561 -4.90 -0.51 -11.94
C VAL A 561 -5.59 0.57 -12.76
N TYR A 562 -6.70 0.25 -13.42
CA TYR A 562 -7.36 1.16 -14.36
C TYR A 562 -8.84 0.83 -14.54
N TRP A 563 -9.64 1.82 -14.95
CA TRP A 563 -11.04 1.61 -15.30
C TRP A 563 -11.20 1.10 -16.73
N ARG A 564 -12.10 0.11 -16.92
CA ARG A 564 -12.52 -0.33 -18.25
C ARG A 564 -13.94 -0.85 -18.20
N ASN A 565 -14.77 -0.38 -19.12
CA ASN A 565 -16.19 -0.76 -19.21
C ASN A 565 -16.99 -0.54 -17.91
N GLY A 566 -16.64 0.48 -17.12
CA GLY A 566 -17.34 0.81 -15.88
C GLY A 566 -16.97 -0.04 -14.67
N SER A 567 -15.90 -0.85 -14.75
CA SER A 567 -15.33 -1.57 -13.60
C SER A 567 -13.81 -1.35 -13.54
N PRO A 568 -13.22 -1.30 -12.34
CA PRO A 568 -11.77 -1.29 -12.21
C PRO A 568 -11.18 -2.66 -12.52
N ARG A 569 -9.98 -2.66 -13.09
CA ARG A 569 -9.23 -3.86 -13.46
C ARG A 569 -7.82 -3.79 -12.91
N PHE A 570 -7.31 -4.95 -12.50
CA PHE A 570 -5.92 -5.15 -12.13
C PHE A 570 -5.21 -5.95 -13.23
N ARG A 571 -4.00 -5.53 -13.59
CA ARG A 571 -3.13 -6.23 -14.55
C ARG A 571 -1.76 -6.48 -13.95
N ALA A 572 -1.33 -7.73 -13.88
CA ALA A 572 0.07 -8.09 -13.64
C ALA A 572 0.88 -7.88 -14.94
N ILE A 573 2.02 -7.18 -14.90
CA ILE A 573 2.76 -6.77 -16.11
C ILE A 573 4.09 -7.51 -16.22
N GLY A 574 4.97 -7.35 -15.23
CA GLY A 574 6.33 -7.93 -15.21
C GLY A 574 7.23 -7.50 -16.36
N GLN A 575 7.05 -6.31 -16.95
CA GLN A 575 7.85 -5.88 -18.10
C GLN A 575 9.11 -5.15 -17.64
N GLY A 576 10.26 -5.80 -17.81
CA GLY A 576 11.57 -5.22 -17.51
C GLY A 576 12.06 -4.24 -18.59
N TYR A 577 12.93 -3.32 -18.18
CA TYR A 577 13.70 -2.42 -19.01
C TYR A 577 15.17 -2.38 -18.56
N GLN A 578 16.08 -2.28 -19.52
CA GLN A 578 17.52 -2.16 -19.25
C GLN A 578 17.91 -0.80 -18.66
N HIS A 579 17.08 0.22 -18.86
CA HIS A 579 17.31 1.53 -18.29
C HIS A 579 16.76 1.63 -16.88
N ARG A 580 17.31 2.56 -16.10
CA ARG A 580 17.01 2.75 -14.67
C ARG A 580 15.76 3.59 -14.46
N LEU A 581 15.38 3.77 -13.19
CA LEU A 581 14.23 4.58 -12.78
C LEU A 581 14.19 5.95 -13.45
N GLU A 582 15.35 6.63 -13.59
CA GLU A 582 15.41 7.97 -14.19
C GLU A 582 14.84 7.97 -15.61
N THR A 583 15.36 7.10 -16.48
CA THR A 583 14.87 6.99 -17.85
C THR A 583 13.44 6.47 -17.90
N LEU A 584 13.06 5.57 -16.99
CA LEU A 584 11.69 5.05 -16.92
C LEU A 584 10.70 6.17 -16.57
N ALA A 585 11.04 7.01 -15.60
CA ALA A 585 10.20 8.13 -15.18
C ALA A 585 10.10 9.21 -16.27
N VAL A 586 11.20 9.52 -16.98
CA VAL A 586 11.16 10.39 -18.17
C VAL A 586 10.24 9.84 -19.26
N ASN A 587 10.23 8.51 -19.48
CA ASN A 587 9.32 7.89 -20.45
C ASN A 587 7.84 8.03 -20.07
N PHE A 588 7.53 8.16 -18.77
CA PHE A 588 6.20 8.47 -18.28
C PHE A 588 5.94 9.97 -18.14
N GLY A 589 6.86 10.84 -18.59
CA GLY A 589 6.66 12.29 -18.63
C GLY A 589 7.10 13.05 -17.38
N VAL A 590 7.87 12.42 -16.49
CA VAL A 590 8.46 13.08 -15.31
C VAL A 590 9.68 13.89 -15.76
N ASP A 591 9.73 15.18 -15.37
CA ASP A 591 10.90 16.02 -15.60
C ASP A 591 11.94 15.79 -14.47
N ILE A 592 13.05 15.13 -14.80
CA ILE A 592 14.15 14.87 -13.84
C ILE A 592 15.22 15.96 -14.02
N GLU A 593 15.69 16.54 -12.90
CA GLU A 593 16.85 17.45 -12.92
C GLU A 593 18.10 16.66 -13.38
N ASP A 594 18.78 17.13 -14.44
CA ASP A 594 20.14 16.65 -14.76
C ASP A 594 21.01 16.89 -13.52
N SER A 595 21.45 15.81 -12.86
CA SER A 595 22.48 15.92 -11.84
C SER A 595 23.70 16.61 -12.44
N PRO A 596 24.29 17.64 -11.81
CA PRO A 596 25.49 18.26 -12.32
C PRO A 596 26.55 17.17 -12.42
N THR A 597 27.07 16.99 -13.63
CA THR A 597 28.16 16.07 -13.92
C THR A 597 29.22 16.28 -12.85
N ARG A 598 29.45 15.27 -12.00
CA ARG A 598 30.61 15.27 -11.10
C ARG A 598 31.84 15.28 -12.00
N VAL A 599 32.44 16.45 -12.15
CA VAL A 599 33.78 16.65 -12.75
C VAL A 599 34.82 16.03 -11.83
#